data_AF-A0A662S0K9-F1
#
_entry.id   AF-A0A662S0K9-F1
#
_cell.length_a   1.000
_cell.length_b   1.000
_cell.length_c   1.000
_cell.angle_alpha   90.00
_cell.angle_beta   90.00
_cell.angle_gamma   90.00
#
_symmetry.space_group_name_H-M   'P 1'
#
loop_
_entity.id
_entity.type
_entity.pdbx_description
1 polymer ?
#
loop_
_entity_poly.entity_id
_entity_poly.type
_entity_poly.pdbx_seq_one_letter_code
_entity_poly.pdbx_strand_id
1 'polypeptide(L)'
;MEDLDGELRRAFWAPGFQRSHFIIGLLISAFTTFLVGTNFLNYWWFQARMIAKLLDVAQVPYRLFYMGEARSLFEIFPLKYAPGGPTFELQVPYERIDIFTLLFILLDLIIASFIIWRLRKIPFPFKILWSIIAPLAAVNLIYNAFWSVPHKLTRITIDWTCSGVLMFILISLAFLIGVFGIKGPLHIKLLWLIVTMFFSVVWNILRLAFGIASLYYLGNFTFILIHYLGGPFLDFVYLVAFVGIAISQVASSSVRGEF
;
A
#
# COMPACT_ATOMS: atom_id res chain seq x y z
N MET A 1 -1.42 34.86 19.96
CA MET A 1 -1.94 33.53 19.56
C MET A 1 -2.37 33.54 18.10
N GLU A 2 -3.08 34.56 17.61
CA GLU A 2 -3.39 34.75 16.17
C GLU A 2 -2.16 34.83 15.26
N ASP A 3 -1.08 35.46 15.72
CA ASP A 3 0.13 35.66 14.88
C ASP A 3 0.88 34.34 14.60
N LEU A 4 0.96 33.45 15.61
CA LEU A 4 1.60 32.15 15.50
C LEU A 4 0.86 31.21 14.54
N ASP A 5 -0.48 31.29 14.52
CA ASP A 5 -1.34 30.49 13.64
C ASP A 5 -1.24 30.97 12.19
N GLY A 6 -1.08 32.28 11.99
CA GLY A 6 -0.80 32.89 10.69
C GLY A 6 0.60 32.56 10.14
N GLU A 7 1.61 32.49 11.00
CA GLU A 7 2.96 32.04 10.64
C GLU A 7 3.03 30.54 10.34
N LEU A 8 2.35 29.70 11.14
CA LEU A 8 2.22 28.27 10.88
C LEU A 8 1.52 27.99 9.56
N ARG A 9 0.42 28.69 9.26
CA ARG A 9 -0.24 28.60 7.95
C ARG A 9 0.71 29.02 6.83
N ARG A 10 1.43 30.13 6.97
CA ARG A 10 2.41 30.57 5.95
C ARG A 10 3.56 29.57 5.78
N ALA A 11 4.09 29.01 6.86
CA ALA A 11 5.14 27.99 6.83
C ALA A 11 4.64 26.68 6.19
N PHE A 12 3.36 26.33 6.38
CA PHE A 12 2.76 25.16 5.74
C PHE A 12 2.60 25.36 4.22
N TRP A 13 2.17 26.55 3.78
CA TRP A 13 1.92 26.85 2.36
C TRP A 13 3.15 27.33 1.58
N ALA A 14 4.15 27.91 2.25
CA ALA A 14 5.39 28.41 1.66
C ALA A 14 6.61 28.15 2.57
N PRO A 15 6.96 26.87 2.86
CA PRO A 15 8.00 26.52 3.85
C PRO A 15 9.44 26.93 3.48
N GLY A 16 9.66 27.53 2.32
CA GLY A 16 10.99 27.65 1.73
C GLY A 16 11.60 26.29 1.39
N PHE A 17 12.70 26.32 0.65
CA PHE A 17 13.35 25.11 0.14
C PHE A 17 14.76 24.91 0.72
N GLN A 18 15.06 23.71 1.21
CA GLN A 18 16.37 23.33 1.76
C GLN A 18 17.05 22.31 0.85
N ARG A 19 17.95 22.81 -0.02
CA ARG A 19 18.62 22.02 -1.06
C ARG A 19 19.41 20.83 -0.52
N SER A 20 20.14 21.00 0.58
CA SER A 20 20.95 19.93 1.18
C SER A 20 20.08 18.75 1.64
N HIS A 21 18.96 19.02 2.32
CA HIS A 21 18.03 17.98 2.77
C HIS A 21 17.36 17.30 1.58
N PHE A 22 17.00 18.04 0.53
CA PHE A 22 16.48 17.43 -0.70
C PHE A 22 17.48 16.46 -1.35
N ILE A 23 18.76 16.82 -1.44
CA ILE A 23 19.81 15.92 -1.98
C ILE A 23 19.96 14.68 -1.10
N ILE A 24 19.94 14.82 0.22
CA ILE A 24 19.96 13.68 1.14
C ILE A 24 18.75 12.76 0.90
N GLY A 25 17.55 13.33 0.78
CA GLY A 25 16.34 12.58 0.45
C GLY A 25 16.45 11.84 -0.88
N LEU A 26 17.07 12.47 -1.90
CA LEU A 26 17.28 11.87 -3.21
C LEU A 26 18.23 10.67 -3.11
N LEU A 27 19.34 10.81 -2.39
CA LEU A 27 20.29 9.72 -2.13
C LEU A 27 19.63 8.58 -1.37
N ILE A 28 18.82 8.88 -0.34
CA ILE A 28 18.06 7.87 0.39
C ILE A 28 17.09 7.16 -0.55
N SER A 29 16.32 7.87 -1.37
CA SER A 29 15.37 7.25 -2.29
C SER A 29 16.05 6.40 -3.37
N ALA A 30 17.21 6.83 -3.86
CA ALA A 30 18.03 6.03 -4.79
C ALA A 30 18.57 4.77 -4.10
N PHE A 31 19.07 4.91 -2.87
CA PHE A 31 19.58 3.81 -2.07
C PHE A 31 18.48 2.81 -1.69
N THR A 32 17.30 3.27 -1.28
CA THR A 32 16.13 2.42 -1.01
C THR A 32 15.73 1.65 -2.26
N THR A 33 15.65 2.31 -3.42
CA THR A 33 15.36 1.65 -4.70
C THR A 33 16.41 0.58 -5.04
N PHE A 34 17.69 0.88 -4.83
CA PHE A 34 18.78 -0.07 -5.04
C PHE A 34 18.72 -1.27 -4.09
N LEU A 35 18.48 -1.04 -2.80
CA LEU A 35 18.33 -2.12 -1.81
C LEU A 35 17.15 -3.02 -2.13
N VAL A 36 16.03 -2.41 -2.50
CA VAL A 36 14.84 -3.12 -2.99
C VAL A 36 15.18 -3.96 -4.22
N GLY A 37 15.91 -3.40 -5.19
CA GLY A 37 16.35 -4.10 -6.41
C GLY A 37 17.27 -5.30 -6.16
N THR A 38 18.03 -5.31 -5.07
CA THR A 38 19.11 -6.29 -4.84
C THR A 38 18.82 -7.29 -3.72
N ASN A 39 18.01 -6.94 -2.72
CA ASN A 39 17.78 -7.76 -1.51
C ASN A 39 16.34 -8.22 -1.31
N PHE A 40 15.49 -8.10 -2.34
CA PHE A 40 14.07 -8.44 -2.25
C PHE A 40 13.80 -9.89 -1.77
N LEU A 41 14.61 -10.87 -2.16
CA LEU A 41 14.39 -12.28 -1.77
C LEU A 41 14.48 -12.50 -0.26
N ASN A 42 15.49 -11.92 0.39
CA ASN A 42 15.66 -12.04 1.84
C ASN A 42 14.49 -11.38 2.57
N TYR A 43 14.04 -10.22 2.08
CA TYR A 43 12.89 -9.52 2.61
C TYR A 43 11.59 -10.33 2.46
N TRP A 44 11.36 -10.94 1.29
CA TRP A 44 10.19 -11.78 1.06
C TRP A 44 10.15 -13.00 1.98
N TRP A 45 11.30 -13.66 2.19
CA TRP A 45 11.39 -14.78 3.14
C TRP A 45 11.19 -14.36 4.59
N PHE A 46 11.72 -13.19 4.98
CA PHE A 46 11.45 -12.62 6.29
C PHE A 46 9.94 -12.42 6.49
N GLN A 47 9.26 -11.78 5.53
CA GLN A 47 7.80 -11.60 5.60
C GLN A 47 7.05 -12.93 5.63
N ALA A 48 7.42 -13.89 4.77
CA ALA A 48 6.80 -15.20 4.71
C ALA A 48 6.85 -15.90 6.08
N ARG A 49 8.00 -15.86 6.76
CA ARG A 49 8.15 -16.48 8.09
C ARG A 49 7.27 -15.79 9.14
N MET A 50 7.15 -14.48 9.08
CA MET A 50 6.29 -13.74 10.01
C MET A 50 4.81 -14.01 9.76
N ILE A 51 4.38 -14.05 8.49
CA ILE A 51 3.01 -14.39 8.11
C ILE A 51 2.68 -15.83 8.52
N ALA A 52 3.58 -16.78 8.24
CA ALA A 52 3.43 -18.18 8.63
C ALA A 52 3.13 -18.34 10.14
N LYS A 53 3.91 -17.66 11.00
CA LYS A 53 3.67 -17.67 12.46
C LYS A 53 2.29 -17.14 12.83
N LEU A 54 1.81 -16.08 12.17
CA LEU A 54 0.48 -15.53 12.42
C LEU A 54 -0.63 -16.49 11.96
N LEU A 55 -0.42 -17.18 10.84
CA LEU A 55 -1.34 -18.20 10.34
C LEU A 55 -1.40 -19.43 11.24
N ASP A 56 -0.26 -19.85 11.80
CA ASP A 56 -0.19 -20.94 12.79
C ASP A 56 -1.02 -20.60 14.03
N VAL A 57 -0.90 -19.35 14.53
CA VAL A 57 -1.71 -18.85 15.66
C VAL A 57 -3.20 -18.85 15.30
N ALA A 58 -3.53 -18.49 14.06
CA ALA A 58 -4.90 -18.51 13.55
C ALA A 58 -5.39 -19.91 13.11
N GLN A 59 -4.60 -20.96 13.31
CA GLN A 59 -4.92 -22.36 12.94
C GLN A 59 -5.31 -22.55 11.46
N VAL A 60 -4.73 -21.75 10.56
CA VAL A 60 -4.99 -21.85 9.12
C VAL A 60 -4.07 -22.90 8.50
N PRO A 61 -4.57 -23.96 7.85
CA PRO A 61 -3.72 -24.93 7.16
C PRO A 61 -3.18 -24.34 5.86
N TYR A 62 -1.85 -24.29 5.73
CA TYR A 62 -1.17 -23.80 4.53
C TYR A 62 0.02 -24.70 4.15
N ARG A 63 0.40 -24.63 2.88
CA ARG A 63 1.69 -25.12 2.38
C ARG A 63 2.53 -23.95 1.93
N LEU A 64 3.70 -23.75 2.54
CA LEU A 64 4.67 -22.75 2.11
C LEU A 64 5.74 -23.39 1.23
N PHE A 65 5.93 -22.89 0.02
CA PHE A 65 6.99 -23.34 -0.89
C PHE A 65 7.55 -22.17 -1.70
N TYR A 66 8.69 -22.39 -2.34
CA TYR A 66 9.28 -21.40 -3.24
C TYR A 66 8.79 -21.67 -4.67
N MET A 67 8.14 -20.69 -5.29
CA MET A 67 7.57 -20.91 -6.62
C MET A 67 8.65 -20.87 -7.70
N GLY A 68 9.61 -19.93 -7.65
CA GLY A 68 10.78 -19.91 -8.53
C GLY A 68 10.52 -19.67 -10.03
N GLU A 69 9.25 -19.67 -10.45
CA GLU A 69 8.82 -19.44 -11.83
C GLU A 69 8.81 -17.95 -12.18
N ALA A 70 9.10 -17.63 -13.44
CA ALA A 70 9.03 -16.27 -13.96
C ALA A 70 7.56 -15.81 -14.07
N ARG A 71 7.24 -14.64 -13.50
CA ARG A 71 5.91 -14.04 -13.58
C ARG A 71 5.95 -12.71 -14.30
N SER A 72 4.88 -12.36 -14.99
CA SER A 72 4.73 -11.04 -15.60
C SER A 72 4.51 -10.00 -14.50
N LEU A 73 5.26 -8.89 -14.52
CA LEU A 73 5.06 -7.77 -13.59
C LEU A 73 3.74 -7.03 -13.89
N PHE A 74 3.39 -6.97 -15.18
CA PHE A 74 2.12 -6.50 -15.69
C PHE A 74 1.62 -7.53 -16.69
N GLU A 75 0.35 -7.93 -16.66
CA GLU A 75 -0.15 -8.91 -17.64
C GLU A 75 -0.30 -8.35 -19.06
N ILE A 76 -0.37 -7.02 -19.17
CA ILE A 76 -0.49 -6.30 -20.45
C ILE A 76 0.88 -6.08 -21.12
N PHE A 77 1.97 -6.01 -20.33
CA PHE A 77 3.33 -5.83 -20.85
C PHE A 77 4.19 -7.07 -20.52
N PRO A 78 4.85 -7.70 -21.49
CA PRO A 78 5.62 -8.94 -21.28
C PRO A 78 6.94 -8.73 -20.53
N LEU A 79 6.96 -7.86 -19.52
CA LEU A 79 8.05 -7.74 -18.57
C LEU A 79 7.92 -8.88 -17.55
N LYS A 80 8.58 -10.00 -17.86
CA LYS A 80 8.71 -11.12 -16.94
C LYS A 80 9.81 -10.82 -15.93
N TYR A 81 9.53 -10.97 -14.65
CA TYR A 81 10.55 -11.00 -13.60
C TYR A 81 10.71 -12.43 -13.09
N ALA A 82 11.97 -12.84 -12.93
CA ALA A 82 12.34 -14.04 -12.18
C ALA A 82 13.08 -13.58 -10.91
N PRO A 83 12.92 -14.28 -9.77
CA PRO A 83 12.02 -15.41 -9.49
C PRO A 83 10.77 -15.01 -8.69
N GLY A 84 9.66 -15.73 -8.87
CA GLY A 84 8.53 -15.65 -7.92
C GLY A 84 8.96 -16.07 -6.52
N GLY A 85 8.55 -15.31 -5.50
CA GLY A 85 9.00 -15.51 -4.12
C GLY A 85 8.26 -16.63 -3.36
N PRO A 86 8.39 -16.65 -2.02
CA PRO A 86 7.70 -17.60 -1.14
C PRO A 86 6.20 -17.56 -1.37
N THR A 87 5.57 -18.73 -1.54
CA THR A 87 4.16 -18.86 -1.90
C THR A 87 3.42 -19.71 -0.89
N PHE A 88 2.32 -19.17 -0.37
CA PHE A 88 1.35 -19.89 0.44
C PHE A 88 0.30 -20.52 -0.47
N GLU A 89 0.11 -21.83 -0.38
CA GLU A 89 -1.01 -22.55 -0.99
C GLU A 89 -1.97 -23.03 0.10
N LEU A 90 -3.20 -22.57 0.00
CA LEU A 90 -4.33 -22.95 0.84
C LEU A 90 -5.04 -24.15 0.24
N GLN A 91 -5.47 -25.09 1.10
CA GLN A 91 -6.28 -26.25 0.69
C GLN A 91 -7.77 -25.90 0.69
N VAL A 92 -8.14 -24.82 0.01
CA VAL A 92 -9.55 -24.38 -0.11
C VAL A 92 -10.02 -24.62 -1.54
N PRO A 93 -11.23 -25.14 -1.77
CA PRO A 93 -11.79 -25.22 -3.12
C PRO A 93 -11.95 -23.80 -3.67
N TYR A 94 -11.15 -23.46 -4.68
CA TYR A 94 -11.25 -22.17 -5.36
C TYR A 94 -12.38 -22.21 -6.40
N GLU A 95 -13.46 -21.51 -6.12
CA GLU A 95 -14.50 -21.22 -7.10
C GLU A 95 -14.26 -19.84 -7.72
N ARG A 96 -14.14 -19.81 -9.06
CA ARG A 96 -14.09 -18.53 -9.79
C ARG A 96 -15.40 -17.78 -9.56
N ILE A 97 -15.29 -16.47 -9.44
CA ILE A 97 -16.48 -15.61 -9.48
C ILE A 97 -17.14 -15.81 -10.85
N ASP A 98 -18.40 -16.20 -10.83
CA ASP A 98 -19.21 -16.29 -12.03
C ASP A 98 -19.33 -14.92 -12.73
N ILE A 99 -19.39 -14.93 -14.06
CA ILE A 99 -19.45 -13.71 -14.88
C ILE A 99 -20.72 -12.90 -14.55
N PHE A 100 -21.85 -13.54 -14.29
CA PHE A 100 -23.08 -12.82 -13.94
C PHE A 100 -22.96 -12.13 -12.58
N THR A 101 -22.34 -12.80 -11.61
CA THR A 101 -22.04 -12.24 -10.28
C THR A 101 -21.09 -11.05 -10.39
N LEU A 102 -20.06 -11.13 -11.24
CA LEU A 102 -19.17 -10.01 -11.52
C LEU A 102 -19.93 -8.81 -12.10
N LEU A 103 -20.73 -9.03 -13.14
CA LEU A 103 -21.49 -7.97 -13.81
C LEU A 103 -22.48 -7.32 -12.85
N PHE A 104 -23.11 -8.10 -11.98
CA PHE A 104 -23.99 -7.61 -10.93
C PHE A 104 -23.25 -6.68 -9.96
N ILE A 105 -22.10 -7.10 -9.43
CA ILE A 105 -21.29 -6.27 -8.50
C ILE A 105 -20.80 -4.99 -9.20
N LEU A 106 -20.36 -5.08 -10.46
CA LEU A 106 -19.92 -3.91 -11.22
C LEU A 106 -21.07 -2.92 -11.46
N LEU A 107 -22.27 -3.42 -11.77
CA LEU A 107 -23.46 -2.59 -11.93
C LEU A 107 -23.80 -1.88 -10.61
N ASP A 108 -23.78 -2.60 -9.49
CA ASP A 108 -24.02 -2.02 -8.16
C ASP A 108 -22.97 -0.97 -7.80
N LEU A 109 -21.69 -1.19 -8.13
CA LEU A 109 -20.62 -0.21 -7.95
C LEU A 109 -20.87 1.07 -8.76
N ILE A 110 -21.35 0.95 -10.00
CA ILE A 110 -21.70 2.09 -10.85
C ILE A 110 -22.90 2.85 -10.27
N ILE A 111 -23.95 2.14 -9.88
CA ILE A 111 -25.16 2.73 -9.28
C ILE A 111 -24.80 3.44 -7.98
N ALA A 112 -24.03 2.80 -7.09
CA ALA A 112 -23.56 3.39 -5.85
C ALA A 112 -22.69 4.64 -6.11
N SER A 113 -21.82 4.60 -7.12
CA SER A 113 -21.02 5.77 -7.53
C SER A 113 -21.88 6.93 -8.00
N PHE A 114 -22.92 6.65 -8.79
CA PHE A 114 -23.87 7.66 -9.24
C PHE A 114 -24.65 8.27 -8.05
N ILE A 115 -25.15 7.43 -7.14
CA ILE A 115 -25.87 7.87 -5.94
C ILE A 115 -24.96 8.74 -5.06
N ILE A 116 -23.74 8.29 -4.77
CA ILE A 116 -22.80 9.00 -3.89
C ILE A 116 -22.43 10.36 -4.48
N TRP A 117 -22.21 10.42 -5.79
CA TRP A 117 -21.91 11.66 -6.48
C TRP A 117 -23.10 12.63 -6.42
N ARG A 118 -24.32 12.13 -6.66
CA ARG A 118 -25.54 12.94 -6.74
C ARG A 118 -26.05 13.41 -5.39
N LEU A 119 -25.85 12.65 -4.32
CA LEU A 119 -26.31 12.99 -2.97
C LEU A 119 -25.54 14.20 -2.44
N ARG A 120 -26.26 15.29 -2.18
CA ARG A 120 -25.69 16.52 -1.59
C ARG A 120 -25.28 16.35 -0.12
N LYS A 121 -25.88 15.39 0.59
CA LYS A 121 -25.58 15.12 2.02
C LYS A 121 -24.20 14.50 2.25
N ILE A 122 -23.61 13.87 1.25
CA ILE A 122 -22.29 13.25 1.39
C ILE A 122 -21.23 14.35 1.25
N PRO A 123 -20.35 14.55 2.25
CA PRO A 123 -19.30 15.55 2.17
C PRO A 123 -18.35 15.28 1.01
N PHE A 124 -17.84 16.35 0.41
CA PHE A 124 -16.95 16.28 -0.76
C PHE A 124 -15.72 15.36 -0.56
N PRO A 125 -15.05 15.32 0.62
CA PRO A 125 -13.94 14.39 0.85
C PRO A 125 -14.33 12.92 0.67
N PHE A 126 -15.53 12.52 1.09
CA PHE A 126 -16.01 11.14 0.92
C PHE A 126 -16.33 10.82 -0.53
N LYS A 127 -16.77 11.80 -1.32
CA LYS A 127 -16.99 11.62 -2.77
C LYS A 127 -15.66 11.37 -3.50
N ILE A 128 -14.62 12.15 -3.15
CA ILE A 128 -13.27 11.93 -3.67
C ILE A 128 -12.79 10.53 -3.29
N LEU A 129 -12.94 10.17 -2.02
CA LEU A 129 -12.54 8.86 -1.51
C LEU A 129 -13.22 7.73 -2.29
N TRP A 130 -14.55 7.81 -2.45
CA TRP A 130 -15.32 6.85 -3.22
C TRP A 130 -14.89 6.78 -4.69
N SER A 131 -14.60 7.93 -5.30
CA SER A 131 -14.13 8.00 -6.69
C SER A 131 -12.76 7.36 -6.91
N ILE A 132 -11.97 7.14 -5.85
CA ILE A 132 -10.72 6.38 -5.88
C ILE A 132 -10.99 4.90 -5.61
N ILE A 133 -11.79 4.60 -4.58
CA ILE A 133 -12.11 3.24 -4.12
C ILE A 133 -12.89 2.45 -5.18
N ALA A 134 -13.93 3.03 -5.77
CA ALA A 134 -14.83 2.30 -6.67
C ALA A 134 -14.15 1.84 -7.97
N PRO A 135 -13.36 2.68 -8.67
CA PRO A 135 -12.58 2.20 -9.82
C PRO A 135 -11.55 1.16 -9.44
N LEU A 136 -10.88 1.30 -8.29
CA LEU A 136 -9.89 0.33 -7.81
C LEU A 136 -10.55 -1.04 -7.53
N ALA A 137 -11.72 -1.04 -6.89
CA ALA A 137 -12.53 -2.24 -6.68
C ALA A 137 -12.94 -2.88 -8.01
N ALA A 138 -13.43 -2.08 -8.96
CA ALA A 138 -13.86 -2.55 -10.27
C ALA A 138 -12.69 -3.19 -11.05
N VAL A 139 -11.53 -2.54 -11.09
CA VAL A 139 -10.33 -3.06 -11.74
C VAL A 139 -9.89 -4.37 -11.12
N ASN A 140 -9.85 -4.46 -9.79
CA ASN A 140 -9.47 -5.70 -9.10
C ASN A 140 -10.47 -6.85 -9.31
N LEU A 141 -11.77 -6.55 -9.39
CA LEU A 141 -12.80 -7.54 -9.71
C LEU A 141 -12.68 -8.07 -11.14
N ILE A 142 -12.49 -7.15 -12.10
CA ILE A 142 -12.27 -7.50 -13.51
C ILE A 142 -11.00 -8.34 -13.67
N TYR A 143 -9.92 -7.93 -13.00
CA TYR A 143 -8.65 -8.67 -12.98
C TYR A 143 -8.84 -10.10 -12.47
N ASN A 144 -9.54 -10.28 -11.34
CA ASN A 144 -9.81 -11.60 -10.77
C ASN A 144 -10.69 -12.48 -11.69
N ALA A 145 -11.67 -11.90 -12.37
CA ALA A 145 -12.60 -12.66 -13.20
C ALA A 145 -12.00 -13.11 -14.53
N PHE A 146 -11.20 -12.24 -15.18
CA PHE A 146 -10.73 -12.47 -16.55
C PHE A 146 -9.25 -12.84 -16.65
N TRP A 147 -8.43 -12.39 -15.72
CA TRP A 147 -6.97 -12.38 -15.88
C TRP A 147 -6.20 -13.21 -14.85
N SER A 148 -6.86 -13.69 -13.79
CA SER A 148 -6.26 -14.56 -12.75
C SER A 148 -5.81 -15.96 -13.25
N VAL A 149 -5.77 -16.22 -14.56
CA VAL A 149 -5.42 -17.52 -15.12
C VAL A 149 -3.97 -17.43 -15.62
N PRO A 150 -3.00 -17.58 -14.70
CA PRO A 150 -2.72 -18.89 -14.11
C PRO A 150 -2.63 -18.91 -12.57
N HIS A 151 -2.98 -17.83 -11.89
CA HIS A 151 -2.88 -17.66 -10.45
C HIS A 151 -4.16 -18.13 -9.74
N LYS A 152 -4.14 -19.36 -9.21
CA LYS A 152 -5.19 -19.80 -8.27
C LYS A 152 -5.21 -18.82 -7.09
N LEU A 153 -6.37 -18.25 -6.73
CA LEU A 153 -6.52 -17.36 -5.55
C LEU A 153 -6.07 -18.05 -4.24
N THR A 154 -6.09 -19.38 -4.22
CA THR A 154 -5.54 -20.19 -3.12
C THR A 154 -4.02 -20.14 -3.03
N ARG A 155 -3.32 -19.60 -4.03
CA ARG A 155 -1.87 -19.40 -4.06
C ARG A 155 -1.53 -17.93 -3.92
N ILE A 156 -1.11 -17.54 -2.73
CA ILE A 156 -0.68 -16.18 -2.43
C ILE A 156 0.85 -16.15 -2.41
N THR A 157 1.44 -15.56 -3.46
CA THR A 157 2.89 -15.44 -3.63
C THR A 157 3.36 -14.10 -3.07
N ILE A 158 4.32 -14.13 -2.15
CA ILE A 158 5.04 -12.93 -1.72
C ILE A 158 6.07 -12.59 -2.81
N ASP A 159 5.70 -11.65 -3.66
CA ASP A 159 6.54 -11.10 -4.72
C ASP A 159 6.49 -9.56 -4.70
N TRP A 160 6.97 -8.90 -5.75
CA TRP A 160 6.96 -7.45 -5.89
C TRP A 160 5.60 -6.80 -5.65
N THR A 161 4.52 -7.49 -6.01
CA THR A 161 3.14 -6.97 -5.91
C THR A 161 2.57 -7.12 -4.50
N CYS A 162 2.85 -8.23 -3.82
CA CYS A 162 2.23 -8.56 -2.54
C CYS A 162 3.13 -8.23 -1.32
N SER A 163 4.45 -8.16 -1.49
CA SER A 163 5.40 -7.95 -0.39
C SER A 163 5.42 -6.53 0.20
N GLY A 164 4.75 -5.57 -0.44
CA GLY A 164 4.89 -4.17 -0.07
C GLY A 164 6.30 -3.61 -0.32
N VAL A 165 7.17 -4.33 -1.04
CA VAL A 165 8.51 -3.82 -1.43
C VAL A 165 8.40 -2.53 -2.24
N LEU A 166 7.43 -2.45 -3.15
CA LEU A 166 7.14 -1.23 -3.91
C LEU A 166 6.71 -0.07 -3.02
N MET A 167 6.10 -0.33 -1.86
CA MET A 167 5.73 0.72 -0.91
C MET A 167 6.95 1.43 -0.36
N PHE A 168 8.11 0.77 -0.21
CA PHE A 168 9.32 1.48 0.21
C PHE A 168 9.77 2.54 -0.78
N ILE A 169 9.68 2.24 -2.08
CA ILE A 169 9.97 3.20 -3.16
C ILE A 169 8.96 4.34 -3.13
N LEU A 170 7.67 4.02 -3.00
CA LEU A 170 6.61 5.04 -2.95
C LEU A 170 6.74 5.94 -1.71
N ILE A 171 7.01 5.37 -0.54
CA ILE A 171 7.25 6.10 0.70
C ILE A 171 8.48 7.00 0.55
N SER A 172 9.61 6.49 0.04
CA SER A 172 10.83 7.29 -0.11
C SER A 172 10.64 8.44 -1.10
N LEU A 173 9.94 8.21 -2.21
CA LEU A 173 9.59 9.25 -3.19
C LEU A 173 8.62 10.29 -2.62
N ALA A 174 7.58 9.85 -1.90
CA ALA A 174 6.61 10.74 -1.27
C ALA A 174 7.29 11.66 -0.24
N PHE A 175 8.20 11.11 0.58
CA PHE A 175 8.99 11.92 1.51
C PHE A 175 9.98 12.83 0.80
N LEU A 176 10.65 12.37 -0.27
CA LEU A 176 11.55 13.20 -1.06
C LEU A 176 10.85 14.46 -1.58
N ILE A 177 9.70 14.28 -2.23
CA ILE A 177 8.93 15.36 -2.86
C ILE A 177 8.23 16.21 -1.79
N GLY A 178 7.61 15.57 -0.81
CA GLY A 178 6.71 16.24 0.15
C GLY A 178 7.37 16.76 1.42
N VAL A 179 8.52 16.23 1.85
CA VAL A 179 9.08 16.50 3.19
C VAL A 179 10.54 16.97 3.15
N PHE A 180 11.41 16.31 2.37
CA PHE A 180 12.85 16.61 2.39
C PHE A 180 13.19 18.01 1.87
N GLY A 181 12.39 18.55 0.95
CA GLY A 181 12.56 19.92 0.45
C GLY A 181 12.20 21.02 1.45
N ILE A 182 11.34 20.75 2.43
CA ILE A 182 10.81 21.74 3.38
C ILE A 182 11.92 22.23 4.33
N LYS A 183 12.02 23.53 4.67
CA LYS A 183 12.99 23.97 5.69
C LYS A 183 12.64 23.41 7.07
N GLY A 184 13.65 22.96 7.81
CA GLY A 184 13.51 22.45 9.17
C GLY A 184 14.44 21.27 9.47
N PRO A 185 14.37 20.72 10.68
CA PRO A 185 15.34 19.77 11.21
C PRO A 185 15.33 18.44 10.44
N LEU A 186 16.52 17.97 10.06
CA LEU A 186 16.68 16.71 9.31
C LEU A 186 16.23 15.50 10.13
N HIS A 187 16.45 15.51 11.43
CA HIS A 187 16.16 14.36 12.30
C HIS A 187 14.66 14.03 12.34
N ILE A 188 13.77 15.03 12.31
CA ILE A 188 12.32 14.81 12.24
C ILE A 188 11.94 14.12 10.93
N LYS A 189 12.53 14.56 9.81
CA LYS A 189 12.26 13.98 8.48
C LYS A 189 12.71 12.52 8.41
N LEU A 190 13.90 12.24 8.93
CA LEU A 190 14.45 10.88 8.99
C LEU A 190 13.64 9.98 9.92
N LEU A 191 13.25 10.50 11.10
CA LEU A 191 12.40 9.77 12.04
C LEU A 191 11.09 9.34 11.37
N TRP A 192 10.36 10.27 10.75
CA TRP A 192 9.09 9.94 10.11
C TRP A 192 9.25 9.04 8.90
N LEU A 193 10.33 9.17 8.12
CA LEU A 193 10.61 8.23 7.04
C LEU A 193 10.77 6.81 7.58
N ILE A 194 11.60 6.64 8.62
CA ILE A 194 11.87 5.33 9.24
C ILE A 194 10.60 4.75 9.85
N VAL A 195 9.84 5.56 10.61
CA VAL A 195 8.57 5.15 11.21
C VAL A 195 7.57 4.70 10.14
N THR A 196 7.44 5.45 9.04
CA THR A 196 6.54 5.11 7.94
C THR A 196 6.95 3.81 7.26
N MET A 197 8.25 3.63 6.99
CA MET A 197 8.78 2.38 6.41
C MET A 197 8.54 1.19 7.35
N PHE A 198 8.82 1.34 8.65
CA PHE A 198 8.60 0.29 9.64
C PHE A 198 7.11 -0.08 9.76
N PHE A 199 6.23 0.93 9.85
CA PHE A 199 4.79 0.73 9.86
C PHE A 199 4.34 -0.03 8.61
N SER A 200 4.85 0.36 7.43
CA SER A 200 4.54 -0.32 6.16
C SER A 200 4.89 -1.81 6.18
N VAL A 201 6.00 -2.20 6.82
CA VAL A 201 6.38 -3.62 6.96
C VAL A 201 5.39 -4.36 7.84
N VAL A 202 5.13 -3.83 9.03
CA VAL A 202 4.22 -4.44 10.01
C VAL A 202 2.82 -4.56 9.42
N TRP A 203 2.33 -3.48 8.82
CA TRP A 203 1.04 -3.43 8.15
C TRP A 203 0.95 -4.45 7.03
N ASN A 204 1.95 -4.56 6.16
CA ASN A 204 1.92 -5.53 5.07
C ASN A 204 1.86 -6.98 5.56
N ILE A 205 2.62 -7.31 6.62
CA ILE A 205 2.59 -8.64 7.26
C ILE A 205 1.19 -8.94 7.80
N LEU A 206 0.62 -8.00 8.58
CA LEU A 206 -0.72 -8.16 9.15
C LEU A 206 -1.79 -8.27 8.08
N ARG A 207 -1.74 -7.42 7.06
CA ARG A 207 -2.67 -7.41 5.93
C ARG A 207 -2.65 -8.74 5.18
N LEU A 208 -1.48 -9.27 4.86
CA LEU A 208 -1.37 -10.55 4.16
C LEU A 208 -1.84 -11.72 5.04
N ALA A 209 -1.44 -11.76 6.31
CA ALA A 209 -1.89 -12.81 7.22
C ALA A 209 -3.42 -12.77 7.40
N PHE A 210 -3.99 -11.59 7.60
CA PHE A 210 -5.43 -11.41 7.73
C PHE A 210 -6.17 -11.73 6.42
N GLY A 211 -5.62 -11.33 5.27
CA GLY A 211 -6.12 -11.72 3.96
C GLY A 211 -6.17 -13.23 3.81
N ILE A 212 -5.05 -13.93 3.97
CA ILE A 212 -4.97 -15.40 3.86
C ILE A 212 -5.94 -16.09 4.83
N ALA A 213 -6.01 -15.64 6.08
CA ALA A 213 -6.95 -16.19 7.07
C ALA A 213 -8.41 -15.94 6.67
N SER A 214 -8.73 -14.76 6.16
CA SER A 214 -10.08 -14.44 5.68
C SER A 214 -10.49 -15.30 4.49
N LEU A 215 -9.54 -15.62 3.60
CA LEU A 215 -9.79 -16.52 2.47
C LEU A 215 -10.16 -17.92 2.96
N TYR A 216 -9.49 -18.42 4.01
CA TYR A 216 -9.78 -19.72 4.60
C TYR A 216 -11.11 -19.75 5.36
N TYR A 217 -11.37 -18.80 6.24
CA TYR A 217 -12.54 -18.82 7.13
C TYR A 217 -13.81 -18.20 6.52
N LEU A 218 -13.67 -17.19 5.66
CA LEU A 218 -14.76 -16.34 5.18
C LEU A 218 -14.93 -16.37 3.65
N GLY A 219 -14.06 -17.10 2.94
CA GLY A 219 -14.12 -17.31 1.50
C GLY A 219 -13.63 -16.14 0.63
N ASN A 220 -13.78 -16.32 -0.68
CA ASN A 220 -13.17 -15.47 -1.72
C ASN A 220 -13.63 -14.01 -1.67
N PHE A 221 -14.92 -13.77 -1.40
CA PHE A 221 -15.48 -12.41 -1.40
C PHE A 221 -14.83 -11.53 -0.32
N THR A 222 -14.74 -12.06 0.90
CA THR A 222 -14.14 -11.35 2.03
C THR A 222 -12.65 -11.12 1.82
N PHE A 223 -11.95 -12.12 1.27
CA PHE A 223 -10.56 -11.98 0.85
C PHE A 223 -10.36 -10.82 -0.12
N ILE A 224 -11.18 -10.71 -1.15
CA ILE A 224 -11.05 -9.64 -2.15
C ILE A 224 -11.27 -8.27 -1.51
N LEU A 225 -12.31 -8.13 -0.67
CA LEU A 225 -12.57 -6.88 0.04
C LEU A 225 -11.42 -6.48 0.96
N ILE A 226 -10.80 -7.43 1.67
CA ILE A 226 -9.71 -7.12 2.59
C ILE A 226 -8.41 -6.87 1.82
N HIS A 227 -8.01 -7.79 0.96
CA HIS A 227 -6.70 -7.82 0.35
C HIS A 227 -6.57 -6.80 -0.79
N TYR A 228 -7.57 -6.71 -1.66
CA TYR A 228 -7.52 -5.89 -2.86
C TYR A 228 -8.16 -4.51 -2.69
N LEU A 229 -9.09 -4.34 -1.74
CA LEU A 229 -9.76 -3.05 -1.52
C LEU A 229 -9.28 -2.37 -0.24
N GLY A 230 -9.53 -2.98 0.93
CA GLY A 230 -9.19 -2.42 2.23
C GLY A 230 -7.69 -2.22 2.43
N GLY A 231 -6.90 -3.17 1.93
CA GLY A 231 -5.44 -3.13 1.96
C GLY A 231 -4.85 -1.89 1.30
N PRO A 232 -4.97 -1.73 -0.04
CA PRO A 232 -4.45 -0.57 -0.75
C PRO A 232 -5.05 0.76 -0.28
N PHE A 233 -6.32 0.74 0.15
CA PHE A 233 -6.95 1.91 0.74
C PHE A 233 -6.21 2.37 2.00
N LEU A 234 -5.94 1.46 2.93
CA LEU A 234 -5.19 1.76 4.15
C LEU A 234 -3.74 2.13 3.84
N ASP A 235 -3.14 1.54 2.79
CA ASP A 235 -1.82 1.93 2.28
C ASP A 235 -1.75 3.42 1.93
N PHE A 236 -2.76 3.92 1.22
CA PHE A 236 -2.88 5.32 0.89
C PHE A 236 -3.13 6.19 2.13
N VAL A 237 -4.06 5.79 3.00
CA VAL A 237 -4.43 6.57 4.19
C VAL A 237 -3.25 6.76 5.12
N TYR A 238 -2.50 5.70 5.45
CA TYR A 238 -1.36 5.86 6.35
C TYR A 238 -0.24 6.66 5.71
N LEU A 239 0.01 6.51 4.41
CA LEU A 239 1.05 7.26 3.72
C LEU A 239 0.77 8.76 3.79
N VAL A 240 -0.45 9.17 3.45
CA VAL A 240 -0.88 10.57 3.53
C VAL A 240 -0.85 11.07 4.97
N ALA A 241 -1.31 10.27 5.93
CA ALA A 241 -1.30 10.65 7.33
C ALA A 241 0.13 10.89 7.86
N PHE A 242 1.05 9.95 7.65
CA PHE A 242 2.43 10.09 8.13
C PHE A 242 3.18 11.22 7.42
N VAL A 243 3.01 11.38 6.11
CA VAL A 243 3.58 12.51 5.38
C VAL A 243 2.99 13.83 5.90
N GLY A 244 1.68 13.91 6.11
CA GLY A 244 1.02 15.08 6.67
C GLY A 244 1.51 15.45 8.06
N ILE A 245 1.68 14.47 8.94
CA ILE A 245 2.26 14.66 10.28
C ILE A 245 3.71 15.15 10.16
N ALA A 246 4.52 14.54 9.28
CA ALA A 246 5.90 14.95 9.06
C ALA A 246 5.99 16.41 8.59
N ILE A 247 5.17 16.81 7.62
CA ILE A 247 5.08 18.20 7.13
C ILE A 247 4.69 19.13 8.28
N SER A 248 3.65 18.79 9.04
CA SER A 248 3.16 19.61 10.15
C SER A 248 4.24 19.83 11.22
N GLN A 249 4.96 18.77 11.61
CA GLN A 249 6.02 18.87 12.60
C GLN A 249 7.21 19.67 12.09
N VAL A 250 7.67 19.41 10.86
CA VAL A 250 8.78 20.15 10.25
C VAL A 250 8.45 21.64 10.14
N ALA A 251 7.25 21.98 9.66
CA ALA A 251 6.79 23.37 9.58
C ALA A 251 6.76 24.03 10.97
N SER A 252 6.26 23.34 11.99
CA SER A 252 6.21 23.86 13.36
C SER A 252 7.60 24.11 13.96
N SER A 253 8.57 23.21 13.72
CA SER A 253 9.95 23.38 14.18
C SER A 253 10.68 24.51 13.46
N SER A 254 10.38 24.72 12.17
CA SER A 254 10.96 25.83 11.41
C SER A 254 10.49 27.20 11.93
N VAL A 255 9.24 27.30 12.40
CA VAL A 255 8.72 28.53 13.04
C VAL A 255 9.39 28.77 14.40
N ARG A 256 9.74 27.71 15.13
CA ARG A 256 10.44 27.79 16.43
C ARG A 256 11.94 28.10 16.32
N GLY A 257 12.51 28.13 15.11
CA GLY A 257 13.94 28.36 14.90
C GLY A 257 14.84 27.17 15.25
N GLU A 258 14.27 25.97 15.37
CA GLU A 258 15.02 24.74 15.58
C GLU A 258 15.54 24.23 14.21
N PHE A 259 16.86 24.30 14.00
CA PHE A 259 17.52 23.88 12.76
C PHE A 259 18.34 22.60 12.94
#